data_AF-A0A4U9HQ75-F1
#
_entry.id   AF-A0A4U9HQ75-F1
#
_cell.length_a   1.000
_cell.length_b   1.000
_cell.length_c   1.000
_cell.angle_alpha   90.00
_cell.angle_beta   90.00
_cell.angle_gamma   90.00
#
_symmetry.space_group_name_H-M   'P 1'
#
loop_
_entity.id
_entity.type
_entity.pdbx_description
1 polymer ?
#
loop_
_entity_poly.entity_id
_entity_poly.type
_entity_poly.pdbx_seq_one_letter_code
_entity_poly.pdbx_strand_id
1 'polypeptide(L)'
;MLGRRGLSLKSPALNDYTTVIPLSDAQKYNVILALKVNGEYMRIRDKGPLFVVYPYDSMPELNNQIFYSRSAWQVSKMMIE
;
A
#
# COMPACT_ATOMS: atom_id res chain seq x y z
N MET A 1 25.35 -7.61 -1.36
CA MET A 1 23.93 -7.73 -0.96
C MET A 1 23.22 -6.51 -1.54
N LEU A 2 22.43 -6.67 -2.60
CA LEU A 2 21.78 -5.54 -3.27
C LEU A 2 20.73 -4.94 -2.31
N GLY A 3 21.04 -3.76 -1.75
CA GLY A 3 20.11 -2.97 -0.97
C GLY A 3 18.90 -2.64 -1.84
N ARG A 4 17.82 -3.39 -1.65
CA ARG A 4 16.52 -3.06 -2.26
C ARG A 4 15.99 -1.86 -1.53
N ARG A 5 16.25 -0.68 -2.09
CA ARG A 5 15.63 0.55 -1.62
C ARG A 5 14.13 0.42 -1.80
N GLY A 6 13.40 0.49 -0.71
CA GLY A 6 12.02 0.06 -0.61
C GLY A 6 11.27 0.94 0.36
N LEU A 7 9.95 0.87 0.27
CA LEU A 7 9.06 1.59 1.14
C LEU A 7 8.36 0.57 2.05
N SER A 8 8.71 0.61 3.32
CA SER A 8 8.17 -0.24 4.37
C SER A 8 6.91 0.41 4.94
N LEU A 9 5.82 -0.33 4.92
CA LEU A 9 4.49 0.08 5.37
C LEU A 9 4.11 -0.75 6.58
N LYS A 10 3.77 -0.07 7.67
CA LYS A 10 3.27 -0.72 8.89
C LYS A 10 1.79 -0.45 9.07
N SER A 11 1.02 -1.53 9.22
CA SER A 11 -0.41 -1.52 9.51
C SER A 11 -0.69 -2.14 10.89
N PRO A 12 -1.19 -1.38 11.87
CA PRO A 12 -1.65 -1.93 13.15
C PRO A 12 -2.93 -2.77 13.02
N ALA A 13 -3.72 -2.60 11.95
CA ALA A 13 -5.00 -3.30 11.76
C ALA A 13 -4.88 -4.81 11.69
N LEU A 14 -3.78 -5.26 11.09
CA LEU A 14 -3.54 -6.62 10.68
C LEU A 14 -2.51 -7.26 11.62
N ASN A 15 -2.67 -7.10 12.93
CA ASN A 15 -1.73 -7.61 13.93
C ASN A 15 -0.29 -7.13 13.66
N ASP A 16 -0.10 -5.81 13.51
CA ASP A 16 1.21 -5.21 13.16
C ASP A 16 1.80 -5.68 11.83
N TYR A 17 0.96 -6.06 10.86
CA TYR A 17 1.38 -6.43 9.52
C TYR A 17 2.29 -5.36 8.90
N THR A 18 3.44 -5.82 8.42
CA THR A 18 4.41 -4.98 7.72
C THR A 18 4.62 -5.54 6.33
N THR A 19 4.56 -4.67 5.33
CA THR A 19 4.81 -5.02 3.94
C THR A 19 5.77 -4.04 3.30
N VAL A 20 6.58 -4.52 2.35
CA VAL A 20 7.59 -3.70 1.68
C VAL A 20 7.22 -3.58 0.22
N ILE A 21 6.99 -2.34 -0.20
CA ILE A 21 6.78 -1.96 -1.59
C ILE A 21 8.13 -1.55 -2.19
N PRO A 22 8.65 -2.23 -3.22
CA PRO A 22 9.85 -1.78 -3.91
C PRO A 22 9.68 -0.35 -4.46
N LEU A 23 10.70 0.50 -4.36
CA LEU A 23 10.61 1.84 -4.96
C LEU A 23 10.41 1.79 -6.49
N SER A 24 10.92 0.73 -7.13
CA SER A 24 10.66 0.47 -8.55
C SER A 24 9.17 0.29 -8.84
N ASP A 25 8.40 -0.30 -7.92
CA ASP A 25 6.96 -0.45 -8.08
C ASP A 25 6.24 0.89 -7.95
N ALA A 26 6.66 1.73 -6.99
CA ALA A 26 6.11 3.07 -6.85
C ALA A 26 6.32 3.90 -8.13
N GLN A 27 7.49 3.78 -8.76
CA GLN A 27 7.80 4.46 -10.03
C GLN A 27 7.08 3.83 -11.23
N LYS A 28 6.95 2.50 -11.27
CA LYS A 28 6.41 1.78 -12.43
C LYS A 28 4.88 1.74 -12.46
N TYR A 29 4.26 1.56 -11.29
CA TYR A 29 2.83 1.24 -11.17
C TYR A 29 2.02 2.35 -10.51
N ASN A 30 2.65 3.49 -10.19
CA ASN A 30 1.98 4.67 -9.65
C ASN A 30 1.11 4.34 -8.43
N VAL A 31 1.73 3.67 -7.44
CA VAL A 31 1.07 3.21 -6.21
C VAL A 31 0.32 4.36 -5.53
N ILE A 32 -0.93 4.11 -5.17
CA ILE A 32 -1.85 5.13 -4.65
C ILE A 32 -1.88 5.03 -3.14
N LEU A 33 -1.63 6.17 -2.49
CA LEU A 33 -1.93 6.36 -1.07
C LEU A 33 -3.30 7.04 -0.94
N ALA A 34 -4.33 6.25 -0.75
CA ALA A 34 -5.69 6.74 -0.59
C ALA A 34 -5.93 7.20 0.85
N LEU A 35 -6.40 8.45 0.98
CA LEU A 35 -6.96 9.04 2.21
C LEU A 35 -8.50 9.05 2.17
N LYS A 36 -9.05 9.03 0.97
CA LYS A 36 -10.47 9.14 0.67
C LYS A 36 -10.90 8.02 -0.26
N VAL A 37 -12.12 7.56 -0.08
CA VAL A 37 -12.82 6.65 -0.99
C VAL A 37 -14.13 7.32 -1.36
N ASN A 38 -14.41 7.42 -2.66
CA ASN A 38 -15.62 8.07 -3.18
C ASN A 38 -15.81 9.52 -2.69
N GLY A 39 -14.72 10.26 -2.51
CA GLY A 39 -14.75 11.66 -2.03
C GLY A 39 -14.82 11.84 -0.52
N GLU A 40 -15.14 10.79 0.24
CA GLU A 40 -15.25 10.79 1.70
C GLU A 40 -13.97 10.29 2.36
N TYR A 41 -13.60 10.87 3.51
CA TYR A 41 -12.47 10.37 4.29
C TYR A 41 -12.72 8.96 4.82
N MET A 42 -11.76 8.06 4.64
CA MET A 42 -11.88 6.70 5.17
C MET A 42 -11.81 6.73 6.69
N ARG A 43 -12.86 6.21 7.33
CA ARG A 43 -12.84 5.99 8.79
C ARG A 43 -11.98 4.77 9.10
N ILE A 44 -11.47 4.69 10.32
CA ILE A 44 -10.63 3.57 10.77
C ILE A 44 -11.32 2.23 10.49
N ARG A 45 -12.59 2.10 10.90
CA ARG A 45 -13.41 0.91 10.65
C ARG A 45 -13.58 0.53 9.17
N ASP A 46 -13.44 1.52 8.28
CA ASP A 46 -13.64 1.40 6.83
C ASP A 46 -12.31 1.35 6.07
N LYS A 47 -11.23 0.87 6.72
CA LYS A 47 -9.84 0.73 6.19
C LYS A 47 -8.97 2.00 6.24
N GLY A 48 -9.43 3.07 6.87
CA GLY A 48 -8.69 4.32 7.05
C GLY A 48 -7.69 4.32 8.23
N PRO A 49 -6.94 5.41 8.44
CA PRO A 49 -6.99 6.67 7.70
C PRO A 49 -6.26 6.61 6.35
N LEU A 50 -5.35 5.66 6.18
CA LEU A 50 -4.54 5.50 4.96
C LEU A 50 -4.68 4.09 4.40
N PHE A 51 -4.89 3.99 3.11
CA PHE A 51 -4.86 2.75 2.36
C PHE A 51 -3.85 2.86 1.23
N VAL A 52 -2.85 1.99 1.22
CA VAL A 52 -1.93 1.86 0.10
C VAL A 52 -2.45 0.79 -0.83
N VAL A 53 -2.66 1.15 -2.07
CA VAL A 53 -3.26 0.28 -3.08
C VAL A 53 -2.60 0.47 -4.44
N TYR A 54 -2.47 -0.63 -5.18
CA TYR A 54 -2.03 -0.61 -6.58
C TYR A 54 -3.23 -0.39 -7.51
N PRO A 55 -3.07 0.28 -8.67
CA PRO A 55 -4.17 0.50 -9.61
C PRO A 55 -4.49 -0.76 -10.43
N TYR A 56 -5.06 -1.76 -9.78
CA TYR A 56 -5.42 -3.05 -10.38
C TYR A 56 -6.35 -2.91 -11.58
N ASP A 57 -7.26 -1.94 -11.52
CA ASP A 57 -8.25 -1.69 -12.58
C ASP A 57 -7.62 -1.16 -13.87
N SER A 58 -6.51 -0.41 -13.75
CA SER A 58 -5.80 0.15 -14.90
C SER A 58 -4.78 -0.83 -15.48
N MET A 59 -4.32 -1.82 -14.71
CA MET A 59 -3.22 -2.72 -15.07
C MET A 59 -3.55 -4.16 -14.66
N PRO A 60 -4.03 -5.00 -15.60
CA PRO A 60 -4.38 -6.39 -15.32
C PRO A 60 -3.21 -7.22 -14.76
N GLU A 61 -1.97 -6.87 -15.10
CA GLU A 61 -0.76 -7.52 -14.56
C GLU A 61 -0.61 -7.36 -13.04
N LEU A 62 -1.25 -6.35 -12.46
CA LEU A 62 -1.27 -6.12 -11.02
C LEU A 62 -2.35 -6.93 -10.30
N ASN A 63 -3.29 -7.54 -11.03
CA ASN A 63 -4.36 -8.36 -10.46
C ASN A 63 -3.84 -9.75 -10.07
N ASN A 64 -2.97 -9.79 -9.06
CA ASN A 64 -2.44 -11.01 -8.51
C ASN A 64 -2.19 -10.89 -7.00
N GLN A 65 -2.02 -12.04 -6.35
CA GLN A 65 -1.88 -12.11 -4.90
C GLN A 65 -0.64 -11.37 -4.36
N ILE A 66 0.40 -11.18 -5.17
CA ILE A 66 1.61 -10.45 -4.77
C ILE A 66 1.27 -8.99 -4.55
N PHE A 67 0.60 -8.32 -5.49
CA PHE A 67 0.24 -6.90 -5.32
C PHE A 67 -0.92 -6.69 -4.34
N TYR A 68 -1.80 -7.69 -4.17
CA TYR A 68 -2.80 -7.67 -3.10
C TYR A 68 -2.16 -7.73 -1.72
N SER A 69 -1.16 -8.62 -1.51
CA SER A 69 -0.44 -8.67 -0.23
C SER A 69 0.44 -7.43 0.02
N ARG A 70 0.91 -6.75 -1.03
CA ARG A 70 1.63 -5.47 -0.89
C ARG A 70 0.72 -4.29 -0.56
N SER A 71 -0.58 -4.42 -0.74
CA SER A 71 -1.53 -3.38 -0.38
C SER A 71 -1.92 -3.50 1.08
N ALA A 72 -1.74 -2.41 1.80
CA ALA A 72 -1.92 -2.36 3.24
C ALA A 72 -2.95 -1.30 3.59
N TRP A 73 -3.96 -1.69 4.38
CA TRP A 73 -4.96 -0.79 4.93
C TRP A 73 -4.62 -0.33 6.35
N GLN A 74 -5.25 0.76 6.78
CA GLN A 74 -4.97 1.46 8.04
C GLN A 74 -3.47 1.70 8.28
N VAL A 75 -2.72 2.07 7.25
CA VAL A 75 -1.28 2.36 7.42
C VAL A 75 -1.12 3.51 8.41
N SER A 76 -0.33 3.30 9.46
CA SER A 76 -0.04 4.35 10.45
C SER A 76 1.39 4.88 10.32
N LYS A 77 2.30 4.10 9.75
CA LYS A 77 3.70 4.46 9.57
C LYS A 77 4.23 3.96 8.22
N MET A 78 4.99 4.82 7.56
CA MET A 78 5.66 4.57 6.30
C MET A 78 7.12 4.98 6.48
N MET A 79 8.04 4.11 6.09
CA MET A 79 9.48 4.35 6.19
C MET A 79 10.14 3.97 4.86
N ILE A 80 11.18 4.71 4.48
CA ILE A 80 12.00 4.39 3.32
C ILE A 80 13.28 3.73 3.84
N GLU A 81 13.60 2.57 3.30
CA GLU A 81 14.82 1.79 3.59
C GLU A 81 15.70 1.68 2.35
#